data_AF-A0A845BIV3-F1
#
_entry.id   AF-A0A845BIV3-F1
#
_cell.length_a   1.000
_cell.length_b   1.000
_cell.length_c   1.000
_cell.angle_alpha   90.00
_cell.angle_beta   90.00
_cell.angle_gamma   90.00
#
_symmetry.space_group_name_H-M   'P 1'
#
loop_
_entity.id
_entity.type
_entity.pdbx_description
1 polymer ?
#
loop_
_entity_poly.entity_id
_entity_poly.type
_entity_poly.pdbx_seq_one_letter_code
_entity_poly.pdbx_strand_id
1 'polypeptide(L)'
;MALSWQQGYAELEDVDGETLRECLLAHMRGCSRAPEFNFMVQTDSAAPCPVQHLCKISPADYQTAAQAMADDQRALGFLAGFATDTVVGNKGFVSPTAFDFSSGNQKLAQKFCGLAALLDPDSRRGRKALPTEVLLEAALLGGVYARDQHSLGWDPVILKSHGYAGKAPTNDTQLSQPWLTWLAVESLPWHPLVPDGNNRAVTTGWRRGGAYLWPEWTCPLTAPEVRLLRARPVDTLGYLPGVQGVWLSRRIGVGEFNFFAPATRT
;
A
#
# COMPACT_ATOMS: atom_id res chain seq x y z
N MET A 1 -7.82 2.73 -21.55
CA MET A 1 -7.23 3.45 -20.41
C MET A 1 -5.73 3.27 -20.44
N ALA A 2 -5.03 4.36 -20.74
CA ALA A 2 -3.58 4.46 -20.64
C ALA A 2 -3.21 5.46 -19.54
N LEU A 3 -2.06 5.27 -18.91
CA LEU A 3 -1.57 6.08 -17.80
C LEU A 3 -0.23 6.71 -18.21
N SER A 4 -0.12 8.02 -18.06
CA SER A 4 1.16 8.72 -18.08
C SER A 4 1.43 9.37 -16.71
N TRP A 5 2.70 9.57 -16.36
CA TRP A 5 3.09 10.32 -15.17
C TRP A 5 4.08 11.39 -15.58
N GLN A 6 3.64 12.64 -15.56
CA GLN A 6 4.42 13.78 -16.05
C GLN A 6 4.31 14.96 -15.08
N GLN A 7 5.41 15.66 -14.87
CA GLN A 7 5.51 16.85 -14.02
C GLN A 7 5.04 16.60 -12.57
N GLY A 8 5.17 15.36 -12.09
CA GLY A 8 4.69 14.97 -10.77
C GLY A 8 3.19 14.63 -10.70
N TYR A 9 2.45 14.65 -11.80
CA TYR A 9 1.02 14.31 -11.86
C TYR A 9 0.78 13.06 -12.70
N ALA A 10 -0.22 12.25 -12.30
CA ALA A 10 -0.70 11.12 -13.06
C ALA A 10 -1.84 11.56 -13.98
N GLU A 11 -1.76 11.21 -15.27
CA GLU A 11 -2.79 11.48 -16.27
C GLU A 11 -3.36 10.17 -16.80
N LEU A 12 -4.68 10.04 -16.75
CA LEU A 12 -5.42 8.90 -17.30
C LEU A 12 -6.07 9.31 -18.62
N GLU A 13 -5.70 8.64 -19.71
CA GLU A 13 -6.32 8.84 -21.01
C GLU A 13 -7.65 8.09 -21.10
N ASP A 14 -8.61 8.73 -21.77
CA ASP A 14 -9.96 8.23 -22.06
C ASP A 14 -10.83 7.92 -20.83
N VAL A 15 -10.57 8.59 -19.70
CA VAL A 15 -11.39 8.48 -18.49
C VAL A 15 -11.61 9.88 -17.91
N ASP A 16 -12.86 10.33 -17.87
CA ASP A 16 -13.21 11.58 -17.19
C ASP A 16 -13.24 11.41 -15.66
N GLY A 17 -13.14 12.53 -14.95
CA GLY A 17 -13.05 12.53 -13.48
C GLY A 17 -14.34 12.10 -12.77
N GLU A 18 -15.51 12.19 -13.39
CA GLU A 18 -16.77 11.71 -12.81
C GLU A 18 -16.85 10.20 -12.90
N THR A 19 -16.60 9.63 -14.08
CA THR A 19 -16.49 8.18 -14.30
C THR A 19 -15.45 7.56 -13.36
N LEU A 20 -14.28 8.18 -13.21
CA LEU A 20 -13.25 7.70 -12.29
C LEU A 20 -13.74 7.67 -10.82
N ARG A 21 -14.42 8.73 -10.37
CA ARG A 21 -14.95 8.81 -9.01
C ARG A 21 -16.02 7.74 -8.77
N GLU A 22 -16.94 7.55 -9.71
CA GLU A 22 -17.96 6.51 -9.62
C GLU A 22 -17.35 5.12 -9.55
N CYS A 23 -16.36 4.83 -10.41
CA CYS A 23 -15.64 3.55 -10.39
C CYS A 23 -14.95 3.31 -9.04
N LEU A 24 -14.26 4.32 -8.49
CA LEU A 24 -13.57 4.19 -7.20
C LEU A 24 -14.56 3.97 -6.04
N LEU A 25 -15.69 4.70 -6.02
CA LEU A 25 -16.73 4.51 -5.00
C LEU A 25 -17.39 3.14 -5.11
N ALA A 26 -17.69 2.69 -6.32
CA ALA A 26 -18.25 1.37 -6.56
C ALA A 26 -17.28 0.27 -6.14
N HIS A 27 -15.99 0.43 -6.42
CA HIS A 27 -14.93 -0.49 -6.03
C HIS A 27 -14.85 -0.67 -4.50
N MET A 28 -15.05 0.39 -3.72
CA MET A 28 -14.97 0.31 -2.25
C MET A 28 -16.03 -0.58 -1.60
N ARG A 29 -17.16 -0.81 -2.27
CA ARG A 29 -18.27 -1.58 -1.69
C ARG A 29 -17.81 -3.00 -1.35
N GLY A 30 -17.91 -3.37 -0.08
CA GLY A 30 -17.56 -4.72 0.36
C GLY A 30 -16.06 -5.05 0.37
N CYS A 31 -15.15 -4.12 0.01
CA CYS A 31 -13.69 -4.33 0.08
C CYS A 31 -13.22 -4.78 1.47
N SER A 32 -13.90 -4.35 2.54
CA SER A 32 -13.59 -4.77 3.92
C SER A 32 -13.77 -6.27 4.18
N ARG A 33 -14.55 -6.95 3.34
CA ARG A 33 -14.85 -8.38 3.42
C ARG A 33 -14.14 -9.18 2.33
N ALA A 34 -13.29 -8.52 1.53
CA ALA A 34 -12.59 -9.17 0.44
C ALA A 34 -11.65 -10.26 0.98
N PRO A 35 -11.50 -11.39 0.25
CA PRO A 35 -10.77 -12.56 0.72
C PRO A 35 -9.31 -12.25 1.05
N GLU A 36 -8.66 -11.35 0.29
CA GLU A 36 -7.27 -10.96 0.51
C GLU A 36 -7.00 -10.37 1.90
N PHE A 37 -7.99 -9.77 2.54
CA PHE A 37 -7.84 -9.19 3.87
C PHE A 37 -8.45 -10.04 5.00
N ASN A 38 -9.09 -11.17 4.66
CA ASN A 38 -9.89 -11.96 5.61
C ASN A 38 -9.56 -13.47 5.60
N PHE A 39 -8.51 -13.90 4.91
CA PHE A 39 -8.09 -15.31 4.95
C PHE A 39 -7.66 -15.73 6.35
N MET A 40 -7.88 -17.01 6.66
CA MET A 40 -7.63 -17.56 7.98
C MET A 40 -6.16 -17.93 8.14
N VAL A 41 -5.59 -17.62 9.30
CA VAL A 41 -4.24 -18.01 9.70
C VAL A 41 -4.28 -18.77 11.01
N GLN A 42 -3.41 -19.76 11.14
CA GLN A 42 -3.14 -20.40 12.43
C GLN A 42 -2.40 -19.41 13.33
N THR A 43 -2.69 -19.47 14.62
CA THR A 43 -1.98 -18.67 15.63
C THR A 43 -1.53 -19.60 16.75
N ASP A 44 -0.70 -19.09 17.66
CA ASP A 44 -0.35 -19.81 18.89
C ASP A 44 -1.60 -20.12 19.76
N SER A 45 -2.75 -19.49 19.48
CA SER A 45 -4.04 -19.84 20.05
C SER A 45 -4.78 -20.89 19.22
N ALA A 46 -5.48 -21.83 19.88
CA ALA A 46 -6.00 -23.05 19.27
C ALA A 46 -7.08 -22.87 18.17
N ALA A 47 -7.64 -21.67 17.99
CA ALA A 47 -8.64 -21.40 16.95
C ALA A 47 -8.03 -20.54 15.82
N PRO A 48 -8.22 -20.91 14.54
CA PRO A 48 -7.87 -20.06 13.41
C PRO A 48 -8.58 -18.71 13.50
N CYS A 49 -7.90 -17.64 13.09
CA CYS A 49 -8.48 -16.30 13.03
C CYS A 49 -8.16 -15.61 11.69
N PRO A 50 -8.92 -14.58 11.28
CA PRO A 50 -8.57 -13.80 10.10
C PRO A 50 -7.18 -13.19 10.25
N VAL A 51 -6.43 -13.08 9.15
CA VAL A 51 -5.10 -12.49 9.13
C VAL A 51 -5.08 -11.12 9.81
N GLN A 52 -4.15 -10.93 10.75
CA GLN A 52 -3.95 -9.64 11.44
C GLN A 52 -2.57 -9.07 11.17
N HIS A 53 -1.55 -9.93 11.16
CA HIS A 53 -0.14 -9.55 11.01
C HIS A 53 0.43 -10.21 9.75
N LEU A 54 0.88 -9.39 8.79
CA LEU A 54 1.51 -9.92 7.58
C LEU A 54 2.84 -10.64 7.89
N CYS A 55 3.56 -10.16 8.91
CA CYS A 55 4.82 -10.74 9.36
C CYS A 55 4.70 -12.02 10.22
N LYS A 56 3.48 -12.52 10.47
CA LYS A 56 3.23 -13.76 11.24
C LYS A 56 2.44 -14.81 10.45
N ILE A 57 2.48 -14.74 9.12
CA ILE A 57 1.84 -15.75 8.26
C ILE A 57 2.78 -16.95 8.15
N SER A 58 2.29 -18.16 8.41
CA SER A 58 3.07 -19.39 8.18
C SER A 58 3.07 -19.75 6.68
N PRO A 59 4.09 -20.46 6.18
CA PRO A 59 4.08 -20.95 4.79
C PRO A 59 2.84 -21.80 4.45
N ALA A 60 2.37 -22.61 5.38
CA ALA A 60 1.17 -23.44 5.20
C ALA A 60 -0.11 -22.59 5.08
N ASP A 61 -0.25 -21.55 5.91
CA ASP A 61 -1.39 -20.62 5.82
C ASP A 61 -1.34 -19.83 4.51
N TYR A 62 -0.15 -19.40 4.08
CA TYR A 62 0.04 -18.71 2.79
C TYR A 62 -0.39 -19.57 1.61
N GLN A 63 0.05 -20.83 1.58
CA GLN A 63 -0.32 -21.78 0.52
C GLN A 63 -1.81 -22.10 0.52
N THR A 64 -2.40 -22.27 1.71
CA THR A 64 -3.85 -22.49 1.86
C THR A 64 -4.64 -21.29 1.34
N ALA A 65 -4.22 -20.07 1.69
CA ALA A 65 -4.83 -18.84 1.20
C ALA A 65 -4.70 -18.72 -0.33
N ALA A 66 -3.53 -18.99 -0.89
CA ALA A 66 -3.29 -18.97 -2.33
C ALA A 66 -4.18 -19.96 -3.08
N GLN A 67 -4.35 -21.19 -2.54
CA GLN A 67 -5.25 -22.19 -3.12
C GLN A 67 -6.72 -21.76 -3.03
N ALA A 68 -7.15 -21.22 -1.89
CA ALA A 68 -8.51 -20.73 -1.72
C ALA A 68 -8.83 -19.53 -2.64
N MET A 69 -7.81 -18.77 -3.05
CA MET A 69 -7.93 -17.59 -3.93
C MET A 69 -7.53 -17.88 -5.38
N ALA A 70 -7.35 -19.15 -5.78
CA ALA A 70 -6.75 -19.50 -7.08
C ALA A 70 -7.47 -18.87 -8.30
N ASP A 71 -8.78 -18.70 -8.22
CA ASP A 71 -9.61 -18.12 -9.30
C ASP A 71 -9.79 -16.60 -9.17
N ASP A 72 -9.23 -15.97 -8.13
CA ASP A 72 -9.29 -14.53 -7.89
C ASP A 72 -7.91 -13.88 -8.10
N GLN A 73 -7.70 -13.37 -9.32
CA GLN A 73 -6.44 -12.71 -9.70
C GLN A 73 -6.12 -11.48 -8.83
N ARG A 74 -7.14 -10.76 -8.35
CA ARG A 74 -6.93 -9.60 -7.48
C ARG A 74 -6.40 -10.09 -6.14
N ALA A 75 -7.07 -11.07 -5.54
CA ALA A 75 -6.70 -11.57 -4.22
C ALA A 75 -5.30 -12.21 -4.23
N LEU A 76 -4.96 -12.97 -5.28
CA LEU A 76 -3.59 -13.46 -5.49
C LEU A 76 -2.57 -12.33 -5.67
N GLY A 77 -2.93 -11.26 -6.37
CA GLY A 77 -2.08 -10.08 -6.51
C GLY A 77 -1.76 -9.45 -5.17
N PHE A 78 -2.76 -9.28 -4.29
CA PHE A 78 -2.54 -8.80 -2.93
C PHE A 78 -1.67 -9.75 -2.11
N LEU A 79 -1.94 -11.06 -2.18
CA LEU A 79 -1.16 -12.05 -1.46
C LEU A 79 0.33 -12.01 -1.85
N ALA A 80 0.63 -11.87 -3.14
CA ALA A 80 1.99 -11.69 -3.66
C ALA A 80 2.62 -10.33 -3.26
N GLY A 81 1.79 -9.29 -3.10
CA GLY A 81 2.21 -7.97 -2.63
C GLY A 81 2.44 -7.90 -1.10
N PHE A 82 1.82 -8.80 -0.33
CA PHE A 82 1.98 -8.88 1.13
C PHE A 82 3.20 -9.67 1.55
N ALA A 83 3.43 -10.83 0.93
CA ALA A 83 4.43 -11.78 1.38
C ALA A 83 4.83 -12.78 0.28
N THR A 84 5.90 -13.52 0.54
CA THR A 84 6.31 -14.70 -0.25
C THR A 84 6.72 -15.85 0.66
N ASP A 85 6.21 -17.06 0.36
CA ASP A 85 6.59 -18.30 1.06
C ASP A 85 7.87 -18.95 0.50
N THR A 86 8.36 -18.49 -0.65
CA THR A 86 9.63 -18.96 -1.24
C THR A 86 10.86 -18.63 -0.38
N VAL A 87 10.75 -17.65 0.52
CA VAL A 87 11.80 -17.28 1.47
C VAL A 87 11.18 -17.21 2.87
N VAL A 88 11.59 -18.13 3.73
CA VAL A 88 11.12 -18.22 5.11
C VAL A 88 12.13 -17.59 6.06
N GLY A 89 11.66 -16.68 6.90
CA GLY A 89 12.51 -16.02 7.89
C GLY A 89 12.89 -16.96 9.05
N ASN A 90 13.86 -16.54 9.87
CA ASN A 90 14.38 -17.35 10.99
C ASN A 90 13.32 -17.79 12.02
N LYS A 91 12.17 -17.08 12.09
CA LYS A 91 11.06 -17.40 12.99
C LYS A 91 10.05 -18.38 12.36
N GLY A 92 10.31 -18.90 11.16
CA GLY A 92 9.42 -19.83 10.46
C GLY A 92 8.25 -19.17 9.72
N PHE A 93 8.18 -17.83 9.68
CA PHE A 93 7.16 -17.09 8.94
C PHE A 93 7.62 -16.73 7.54
N VAL A 94 6.67 -16.52 6.63
CA VAL A 94 6.92 -15.99 5.28
C VAL A 94 7.57 -14.61 5.36
N SER A 95 8.34 -14.24 4.33
CA SER A 95 8.96 -12.92 4.26
C SER A 95 7.92 -11.85 3.93
N PRO A 96 7.71 -10.82 4.77
CA PRO A 96 6.73 -9.78 4.52
C PRO A 96 7.27 -8.70 3.57
N THR A 97 6.35 -7.94 3.00
CA THR A 97 6.63 -6.81 2.11
C THR A 97 7.42 -5.70 2.76
N ALA A 98 8.29 -5.04 1.99
CA ALA A 98 9.05 -3.88 2.44
C ALA A 98 8.17 -2.68 2.80
N PHE A 99 6.91 -2.66 2.35
CA PHE A 99 5.88 -1.70 2.72
C PHE A 99 5.26 -1.94 4.11
N ASP A 100 5.58 -3.07 4.75
CA ASP A 100 5.18 -3.31 6.15
C ASP A 100 6.07 -2.46 7.07
N PHE A 101 5.61 -1.24 7.36
CA PHE A 101 6.26 -0.30 8.28
C PHE A 101 5.86 -0.53 9.73
N SER A 102 5.02 -1.54 9.95
CA SER A 102 4.41 -1.82 11.21
C SER A 102 5.44 -2.48 12.14
N SER A 103 5.57 -1.96 13.38
CA SER A 103 6.36 -2.66 14.41
C SER A 103 5.61 -3.94 14.81
N GLY A 104 6.32 -5.01 15.17
CA GLY A 104 5.84 -6.41 15.14
C GLY A 104 4.54 -6.81 15.87
N ASN A 105 3.86 -5.89 16.55
CA ASN A 105 2.52 -6.08 17.14
C ASN A 105 1.41 -5.26 16.45
N GLN A 106 1.73 -4.50 15.41
CA GLN A 106 0.73 -3.78 14.65
C GLN A 106 -0.03 -4.74 13.72
N LYS A 107 -1.35 -4.64 13.74
CA LYS A 107 -2.27 -5.50 12.98
C LYS A 107 -2.54 -4.90 11.61
N LEU A 108 -1.54 -4.91 10.73
CA LEU A 108 -1.59 -4.22 9.44
C LEU A 108 -2.79 -4.66 8.57
N ALA A 109 -3.03 -5.97 8.44
CA ALA A 109 -4.17 -6.48 7.68
C ALA A 109 -5.51 -6.01 8.28
N GLN A 110 -5.62 -6.02 9.62
CA GLN A 110 -6.80 -5.48 10.30
C GLN A 110 -6.99 -3.98 10.04
N LYS A 111 -5.90 -3.21 9.98
CA LYS A 111 -5.95 -1.78 9.63
C LYS A 111 -6.46 -1.58 8.19
N PHE A 112 -6.12 -2.47 7.24
CA PHE A 112 -6.70 -2.44 5.89
C PHE A 112 -8.20 -2.69 5.91
N CYS A 113 -8.69 -3.72 6.61
CA CYS A 113 -10.13 -3.97 6.75
C CYS A 113 -10.87 -2.78 7.36
N GLY A 114 -10.30 -2.19 8.41
CA GLY A 114 -10.87 -1.01 9.07
C GLY A 114 -10.92 0.21 8.13
N LEU A 115 -9.87 0.44 7.35
CA LEU A 115 -9.81 1.50 6.34
C LEU A 115 -10.85 1.27 5.23
N ALA A 116 -10.96 0.04 4.72
CA ALA A 116 -11.95 -0.31 3.72
C ALA A 116 -13.38 -0.11 4.23
N ALA A 117 -13.67 -0.54 5.46
CA ALA A 117 -14.98 -0.36 6.08
C ALA A 117 -15.31 1.12 6.32
N LEU A 118 -14.30 1.92 6.66
CA LEU A 118 -14.45 3.38 6.80
C LEU A 118 -14.78 4.05 5.47
N LEU A 119 -14.25 3.54 4.35
CA LEU A 119 -14.41 4.11 3.02
C LEU A 119 -15.61 3.54 2.24
N ASP A 120 -16.20 2.44 2.71
CA ASP A 120 -17.39 1.83 2.09
C ASP A 120 -18.55 2.85 2.04
N PRO A 121 -19.10 3.18 0.86
CA PRO A 121 -20.17 4.16 0.72
C PRO A 121 -21.48 3.70 1.37
N ASP A 122 -21.68 2.39 1.53
CA ASP A 122 -22.90 1.82 2.11
C ASP A 122 -22.79 1.66 3.65
N SER A 123 -21.63 2.04 4.23
CA SER A 123 -21.41 1.99 5.68
C SER A 123 -22.32 2.97 6.44
N ARG A 124 -22.91 2.51 7.55
CA ARG A 124 -23.66 3.38 8.45
C ARG A 124 -22.69 4.32 9.18
N ARG A 125 -22.73 5.61 8.84
CA ARG A 125 -21.88 6.63 9.44
C ARG A 125 -22.62 7.48 10.46
N GLY A 126 -21.91 7.91 11.48
CA GLY A 126 -22.44 8.90 12.43
C GLY A 126 -22.70 10.24 11.74
N ARG A 127 -23.67 11.01 12.23
CA ARG A 127 -24.10 12.30 11.62
C ARG A 127 -23.00 13.35 11.41
N LYS A 128 -21.85 13.21 12.08
CA LYS A 128 -20.70 14.13 11.98
C LYS A 128 -19.60 13.65 11.03
N ALA A 129 -19.74 12.47 10.44
CA ALA A 129 -18.76 11.93 9.51
C ALA A 129 -18.92 12.58 8.14
N LEU A 130 -17.80 13.03 7.55
CA LEU A 130 -17.76 13.46 6.15
C LEU A 130 -18.16 12.29 5.22
N PRO A 131 -18.93 12.57 4.15
CA PRO A 131 -19.21 11.61 3.07
C PRO A 131 -17.94 11.08 2.41
N THR A 132 -17.99 9.87 1.83
CA THR A 132 -16.83 9.25 1.16
C THR A 132 -16.38 10.07 -0.03
N GLU A 133 -17.35 10.63 -0.74
CA GLU A 133 -17.22 11.40 -1.97
C GLU A 133 -16.35 12.64 -1.70
N VAL A 134 -16.63 13.34 -0.60
CA VAL A 134 -15.84 14.49 -0.15
C VAL A 134 -14.42 14.09 0.21
N LEU A 135 -14.24 12.93 0.86
CA LEU A 135 -12.91 12.42 1.19
C LEU A 135 -12.14 12.00 -0.07
N LEU A 136 -12.83 11.49 -1.10
CA LEU A 136 -12.25 11.08 -2.37
C LEU A 136 -11.78 12.31 -3.15
N GLU A 137 -12.62 13.34 -3.24
CA GLU A 137 -12.25 14.60 -3.90
C GLU A 137 -11.03 15.25 -3.22
N ALA A 138 -10.99 15.27 -1.89
CA ALA A 138 -9.84 15.79 -1.14
C ALA A 138 -8.54 15.02 -1.44
N ALA A 139 -8.62 13.72 -1.73
CA ALA A 139 -7.47 12.90 -2.09
C ALA A 139 -7.02 13.11 -3.54
N LEU A 140 -7.96 13.26 -4.48
CA LEU A 140 -7.63 13.42 -5.91
C LEU A 140 -7.20 14.84 -6.28
N LEU A 141 -7.85 15.86 -5.71
CA LEU A 141 -7.65 17.27 -6.07
C LEU A 141 -6.73 18.01 -5.08
N GLY A 142 -6.32 17.33 -4.02
CA GLY A 142 -5.70 17.97 -2.86
C GLY A 142 -6.73 18.58 -1.94
N GLY A 143 -6.49 18.47 -0.63
CA GLY A 143 -7.47 18.86 0.38
C GLY A 143 -6.91 18.80 1.79
N VAL A 144 -7.71 19.25 2.75
CA VAL A 144 -7.31 19.28 4.16
C VAL A 144 -7.28 17.87 4.73
N TYR A 145 -6.25 17.58 5.53
CA TYR A 145 -6.17 16.35 6.28
C TYR A 145 -7.20 16.43 7.41
N ALA A 146 -8.31 15.70 7.27
CA ALA A 146 -9.52 15.95 8.04
C ALA A 146 -9.89 14.83 9.04
N ARG A 147 -9.12 13.73 9.07
CA ARG A 147 -9.46 12.54 9.88
C ARG A 147 -8.31 12.10 10.76
N ASP A 148 -8.66 11.74 12.00
CA ASP A 148 -7.78 11.01 12.91
C ASP A 148 -7.68 9.56 12.44
N GLN A 149 -6.71 9.26 11.59
CA GLN A 149 -6.51 7.93 11.06
C GLN A 149 -5.01 7.71 10.82
N HIS A 150 -4.51 6.52 11.17
CA HIS A 150 -3.11 6.17 11.02
C HIS A 150 -2.77 5.93 9.53
N SER A 151 -1.85 6.72 8.96
CA SER A 151 -1.41 6.61 7.54
C SER A 151 -0.47 5.44 7.23
N LEU A 152 -0.27 4.55 8.21
CA LEU A 152 0.62 3.39 8.12
C LEU A 152 2.10 3.76 7.92
N GLY A 153 2.45 5.03 8.13
CA GLY A 153 3.78 5.56 7.85
C GLY A 153 4.04 5.81 6.37
N TRP A 154 3.04 5.63 5.50
CA TRP A 154 3.19 5.80 4.06
C TRP A 154 3.09 7.26 3.60
N ASP A 155 2.51 8.11 4.44
CA ASP A 155 2.34 9.52 4.14
C ASP A 155 3.45 10.36 4.82
N PRO A 156 4.39 10.93 4.04
CA PRO A 156 5.51 11.70 4.58
C PRO A 156 5.07 13.03 5.19
N VAL A 157 3.89 13.57 4.84
CA VAL A 157 3.39 14.85 5.38
C VAL A 157 3.14 14.75 6.89
N ILE A 158 2.89 13.53 7.36
CA ILE A 158 2.54 13.28 8.76
C ILE A 158 3.79 13.08 9.63
N LEU A 159 4.96 12.98 9.02
CA LEU A 159 6.23 13.04 9.72
C LEU A 159 6.45 14.46 10.28
N LYS A 160 5.77 14.78 11.39
CA LYS A 160 6.06 15.99 12.15
C LYS A 160 7.42 15.80 12.81
N SER A 161 8.39 16.61 12.41
CA SER A 161 9.74 16.62 12.97
C SER A 161 9.68 16.76 14.50
N HIS A 162 10.10 15.71 15.21
CA HIS A 162 10.14 15.62 16.68
C HIS A 162 10.99 16.69 17.37
N GLY A 163 11.68 17.56 16.63
CA GLY A 163 12.58 18.59 17.17
C GLY A 163 11.94 19.94 17.52
N TYR A 164 10.68 20.22 17.13
CA TYR A 164 10.06 21.55 17.32
C TYR A 164 8.66 21.54 17.95
N ALA A 165 8.09 20.37 18.26
CA ALA A 165 6.77 20.30 18.87
C ALA A 165 6.87 20.49 20.40
N GLY A 166 6.30 21.58 20.93
CA GLY A 166 6.23 21.85 22.38
C GLY A 166 5.32 20.89 23.17
N LYS A 167 4.79 19.83 22.54
CA LYS A 167 3.95 18.79 23.15
C LYS A 167 4.40 17.41 22.70
N ALA A 168 4.29 16.44 23.61
CA ALA A 168 4.54 15.04 23.32
C ALA A 168 3.62 14.52 22.18
N PRO A 169 4.16 13.84 21.14
CA PRO A 169 3.40 13.37 19.98
C PRO A 169 2.26 12.41 20.29
N THR A 170 2.30 11.76 21.46
CA THR A 170 1.32 10.76 21.89
C THR A 170 -0.10 11.30 22.06
N ASN A 171 -0.24 12.64 22.20
CA ASN A 171 -1.53 13.32 22.38
C ASN A 171 -1.97 14.17 21.18
N ASP A 172 -1.21 14.16 20.08
CA ASP A 172 -1.56 14.93 18.89
C ASP A 172 -2.29 14.03 17.89
N THR A 173 -3.52 14.40 17.56
CA THR A 173 -4.39 13.67 16.63
C THR A 173 -3.72 13.62 15.27
N GLN A 174 -3.47 12.41 14.77
CA GLN A 174 -2.76 12.22 13.52
C GLN A 174 -3.73 12.43 12.36
N LEU A 175 -3.79 13.65 11.84
CA LEU A 175 -4.58 13.98 10.67
C LEU A 175 -4.03 13.21 9.46
N SER A 176 -4.91 12.58 8.69
CA SER A 176 -4.56 11.89 7.44
C SER A 176 -5.68 11.99 6.40
N GLN A 177 -5.37 11.54 5.18
CA GLN A 177 -6.33 11.33 4.12
C GLN A 177 -6.53 9.82 3.88
N PRO A 178 -7.67 9.25 4.33
CA PRO A 178 -7.94 7.82 4.23
C PRO A 178 -7.88 7.29 2.79
N TRP A 179 -8.40 8.05 1.82
CA TRP A 179 -8.37 7.66 0.42
C TRP A 179 -6.97 7.59 -0.17
N LEU A 180 -6.05 8.51 0.17
CA LEU A 180 -4.65 8.41 -0.26
C LEU A 180 -4.00 7.14 0.30
N THR A 181 -4.27 6.82 1.57
CA THR A 181 -3.77 5.59 2.18
C THR A 181 -4.35 4.36 1.47
N TRP A 182 -5.64 4.37 1.13
CA TRP A 182 -6.28 3.27 0.42
C TRP A 182 -5.74 3.10 -1.01
N LEU A 183 -5.54 4.19 -1.76
CA LEU A 183 -4.91 4.12 -3.08
C LEU A 183 -3.50 3.52 -3.01
N ALA A 184 -2.76 3.80 -1.94
CA ALA A 184 -1.49 3.13 -1.67
C ALA A 184 -1.67 1.63 -1.35
N VAL A 185 -2.70 1.23 -0.61
CA VAL A 185 -3.04 -0.19 -0.40
C VAL A 185 -3.35 -0.88 -1.73
N GLU A 186 -4.16 -0.25 -2.59
CA GLU A 186 -4.51 -0.75 -3.92
C GLU A 186 -3.32 -0.89 -4.87
N SER A 187 -2.21 -0.21 -4.58
CA SER A 187 -0.97 -0.36 -5.34
C SER A 187 -0.16 -1.61 -4.96
N LEU A 188 -0.41 -2.25 -3.81
CA LEU A 188 0.39 -3.39 -3.33
C LEU A 188 0.48 -4.57 -4.32
N PRO A 189 -0.58 -4.96 -5.06
CA PRO A 189 -0.48 -5.99 -6.09
C PRO A 189 0.49 -5.68 -7.22
N TRP A 190 0.87 -4.42 -7.40
CA TRP A 190 1.83 -3.96 -8.39
C TRP A 190 3.28 -4.04 -7.88
N HIS A 191 3.45 -4.49 -6.63
CA HIS A 191 4.73 -4.62 -5.96
C HIS A 191 4.94 -6.04 -5.40
N PRO A 192 4.87 -7.10 -6.22
CA PRO A 192 5.06 -8.46 -5.73
C PRO A 192 6.45 -8.65 -5.11
N LEU A 193 6.51 -9.59 -4.17
CA LEU A 193 7.75 -10.05 -3.56
C LEU A 193 8.36 -11.18 -4.37
N VAL A 194 9.61 -11.01 -4.76
CA VAL A 194 10.36 -11.98 -5.55
C VAL A 194 11.66 -12.38 -4.82
N PRO A 195 12.09 -13.65 -4.91
CA PRO A 195 13.38 -14.07 -4.40
C PRO A 195 14.52 -13.49 -5.25
N ASP A 196 15.58 -12.97 -4.62
CA ASP A 196 16.73 -12.37 -5.32
C ASP A 196 17.85 -13.38 -5.67
N GLY A 197 17.56 -14.68 -5.51
CA GLY A 197 18.51 -15.78 -5.72
C GLY A 197 19.48 -16.05 -4.56
N ASN A 198 19.58 -15.15 -3.57
CA ASN A 198 20.45 -15.32 -2.38
C ASN A 198 19.64 -15.68 -1.12
N ASN A 199 18.52 -16.39 -1.29
CA ASN A 199 17.57 -16.71 -0.23
C ASN A 199 17.04 -15.46 0.50
N ARG A 200 16.86 -14.36 -0.23
CA ARG A 200 16.26 -13.11 0.28
C ARG A 200 15.06 -12.73 -0.57
N ALA A 201 14.00 -12.29 0.08
CA ALA A 201 12.86 -11.69 -0.59
C ALA A 201 13.12 -10.21 -0.86
N VAL A 202 12.76 -9.75 -2.05
CA VAL A 202 12.82 -8.34 -2.45
C VAL A 202 11.45 -7.94 -2.99
N THR A 203 10.88 -6.89 -2.40
CA THR A 203 9.68 -6.24 -2.93
C THR A 203 10.08 -5.43 -4.17
N THR A 204 9.41 -5.65 -5.30
CA THR A 204 9.65 -4.89 -6.52
C THR A 204 9.46 -3.38 -6.30
N GLY A 205 10.25 -2.55 -6.99
CA GLY A 205 10.29 -1.10 -6.75
C GLY A 205 11.19 -0.66 -5.59
N TRP A 206 11.78 -1.57 -4.81
CA TRP A 206 12.73 -1.23 -3.75
C TRP A 206 14.18 -1.44 -4.16
N ARG A 207 15.01 -0.43 -3.88
CA ARG A 207 16.49 -0.54 -3.95
C ARG A 207 17.02 -1.14 -2.64
N ARG A 208 18.10 -1.91 -2.77
CA ARG A 208 18.91 -2.34 -1.61
C ARG A 208 19.35 -1.11 -0.80
N GLY A 209 19.03 -1.10 0.49
CA GLY A 209 19.27 0.07 1.35
C GLY A 209 18.00 0.85 1.73
N GLY A 210 16.81 0.38 1.32
CA GLY A 210 15.53 0.87 1.87
C GLY A 210 15.00 2.13 1.21
N ALA A 211 15.29 2.35 -0.07
CA ALA A 211 14.65 3.37 -0.88
C ALA A 211 13.61 2.72 -1.81
N TYR A 212 12.41 3.28 -1.86
CA TYR A 212 11.39 2.96 -2.84
C TYR A 212 11.53 3.90 -4.04
N LEU A 213 11.48 3.38 -5.25
CA LEU A 213 11.67 4.14 -6.49
C LEU A 213 10.52 3.94 -7.47
N TRP A 214 10.23 4.97 -8.24
CA TRP A 214 9.27 4.90 -9.33
C TRP A 214 9.66 5.81 -10.50
N PRO A 215 9.50 5.33 -11.74
CA PRO A 215 9.80 6.14 -12.91
C PRO A 215 8.68 7.15 -13.16
N GLU A 216 9.04 8.25 -13.81
CA GLU A 216 8.15 9.22 -14.43
C GLU A 216 8.27 9.05 -15.95
N TRP A 217 7.14 8.97 -16.67
CA TRP A 217 7.13 8.65 -18.10
C TRP A 217 6.03 9.42 -18.85
N THR A 218 6.34 9.82 -20.08
CA THR A 218 5.43 10.66 -20.88
C THR A 218 4.56 9.86 -21.84
N CYS A 219 5.04 8.71 -22.30
CA CYS A 219 4.28 7.84 -23.21
C CYS A 219 3.13 7.17 -22.44
N PRO A 220 1.87 7.34 -22.81
CA PRO A 220 0.76 6.66 -22.16
C PRO A 220 0.97 5.14 -22.19
N LEU A 221 0.92 4.50 -21.02
CA LEU A 221 1.13 3.05 -20.88
C LEU A 221 -0.15 2.38 -20.38
N THR A 222 -0.48 1.23 -20.94
CA THR A 222 -1.54 0.34 -20.45
C THR A 222 -1.16 -0.29 -19.11
N ALA A 223 -2.15 -0.80 -18.38
CA ALA A 223 -1.90 -1.46 -17.09
C ALA A 223 -0.86 -2.60 -17.16
N PRO A 224 -0.88 -3.51 -18.17
CA PRO A 224 0.17 -4.52 -18.32
C PRO A 224 1.57 -3.91 -18.55
N GLU A 225 1.67 -2.84 -19.35
CA GLU A 225 2.95 -2.16 -19.62
C GLU A 225 3.50 -1.48 -18.36
N VAL A 226 2.63 -0.85 -17.57
CA VAL A 226 3.00 -0.30 -16.26
C VAL A 226 3.50 -1.41 -15.33
N ARG A 227 2.82 -2.59 -15.29
CA ARG A 227 3.30 -3.74 -14.50
C ARG A 227 4.70 -4.18 -14.93
N LEU A 228 4.95 -4.26 -16.24
CA LEU A 228 6.27 -4.62 -16.77
C LEU A 228 7.33 -3.59 -16.40
N LEU A 229 7.02 -2.29 -16.54
CA LEU A 229 7.91 -1.20 -16.14
C LEU A 229 8.27 -1.28 -14.65
N ARG A 230 7.27 -1.54 -13.79
CA ARG A 230 7.41 -1.67 -12.33
C ARG A 230 8.18 -2.91 -11.89
N ALA A 231 8.12 -4.00 -12.67
CA ALA A 231 8.85 -5.24 -12.37
C ALA A 231 10.35 -5.16 -12.69
N ARG A 232 10.82 -4.13 -13.40
CA ARG A 232 12.24 -4.01 -13.76
C ARG A 232 13.10 -3.68 -12.54
N PRO A 233 14.39 -4.07 -12.55
CA PRO A 233 15.33 -3.62 -11.54
C PRO A 233 15.37 -2.09 -11.47
N VAL A 234 15.20 -1.54 -10.26
CA VAL A 234 15.06 -0.09 -10.03
C VAL A 234 16.25 0.74 -10.56
N ASP A 235 17.44 0.15 -10.58
CA ASP A 235 18.66 0.79 -11.07
C ASP A 235 18.69 0.95 -12.59
N THR A 236 17.81 0.25 -13.31
CA THR A 236 17.72 0.33 -14.77
C THR A 236 16.69 1.36 -15.25
N LEU A 237 15.80 1.83 -14.37
CA LEU A 237 14.64 2.66 -14.74
C LEU A 237 15.03 3.95 -15.45
N GLY A 238 16.06 4.64 -14.96
CA GLY A 238 16.50 5.93 -15.53
C GLY A 238 17.14 5.81 -16.92
N TYR A 239 17.48 4.61 -17.37
CA TYR A 239 18.07 4.37 -18.70
C TYR A 239 17.03 3.94 -19.75
N LEU A 240 15.76 3.79 -19.35
CA LEU A 240 14.71 3.32 -20.25
C LEU A 240 14.25 4.46 -21.17
N PRO A 241 14.07 4.19 -22.48
CA PRO A 241 13.46 5.15 -23.39
C PRO A 241 12.09 5.61 -22.88
N GLY A 242 11.82 6.90 -22.93
CA GLY A 242 10.55 7.51 -22.50
C GLY A 242 10.42 7.79 -21.01
N VAL A 243 11.36 7.31 -20.17
CA VAL A 243 11.46 7.72 -18.76
C VAL A 243 12.14 9.08 -18.67
N GLN A 244 11.47 10.05 -18.05
CA GLN A 244 11.94 11.44 -17.91
C GLN A 244 12.68 11.70 -16.59
N GLY A 245 12.51 10.81 -15.62
CA GLY A 245 13.08 10.94 -14.29
C GLY A 245 12.70 9.75 -13.43
N VAL A 246 13.42 9.60 -12.31
CA VAL A 246 13.09 8.59 -11.31
C VAL A 246 12.88 9.30 -9.99
N TRP A 247 11.75 9.05 -9.37
CA TRP A 247 11.46 9.50 -8.04
C TRP A 247 11.92 8.47 -7.04
N LEU A 248 12.32 8.94 -5.86
CA LEU A 248 12.68 8.09 -4.74
C LEU A 248 12.04 8.58 -3.45
N SER A 249 11.70 7.65 -2.58
CA SER A 249 11.40 7.94 -1.17
C SER A 249 12.15 6.94 -0.30
N ARG A 250 12.85 7.45 0.72
CA ARG A 250 13.59 6.60 1.66
C ARG A 250 12.70 6.18 2.80
N ARG A 251 12.83 4.91 3.22
CA ARG A 251 12.31 4.46 4.51
C ARG A 251 13.23 4.98 5.61
N ILE A 252 12.66 5.74 6.53
CA ILE A 252 13.34 6.27 7.71
C ILE A 252 12.73 5.64 8.97
N GLY A 253 13.58 5.33 9.94
CA GLY A 253 13.16 4.86 11.26
C GLY A 253 13.12 6.02 12.24
N VAL A 254 12.00 6.17 12.95
CA VAL A 254 11.82 7.15 14.02
C VAL A 254 11.27 6.44 15.25
N GLY A 255 12.15 6.19 16.23
CA GLY A 255 11.84 5.28 17.33
C GLY A 255 11.58 3.87 16.82
N GLU A 256 10.44 3.29 17.17
CA GLU A 256 10.01 1.95 16.73
C GLU A 256 9.23 1.96 15.39
N PHE A 257 8.93 3.13 14.84
CA PHE A 257 8.08 3.28 13.66
C PHE A 257 8.90 3.61 12.41
N ASN A 258 8.46 3.09 11.27
CA ASN A 258 9.04 3.43 9.97
C ASN A 258 8.11 4.38 9.21
N PHE A 259 8.70 5.32 8.48
CA PHE A 259 7.98 6.27 7.63
C PHE A 259 8.66 6.39 6.28
N PHE A 260 7.90 6.81 5.27
CA PHE A 260 8.49 7.37 4.06
C PHE A 260 8.97 8.80 4.31
N ALA A 261 10.17 9.10 3.83
CA ALA A 261 10.65 10.47 3.70
C ALA A 261 9.97 11.16 2.50
N PRO A 262 9.92 12.51 2.47
CA PRO A 262 9.45 13.23 1.30
C PRO A 262 10.15 12.75 0.02
N ALA A 263 9.39 12.61 -1.06
CA ALA A 263 9.91 12.12 -2.32
C ALA A 263 10.87 13.13 -2.95
N THR A 264 11.96 12.64 -3.54
CA THR A 264 12.91 13.47 -4.30
C THR A 264 13.14 12.86 -5.67
N ARG A 265 13.27 13.72 -6.68
CA ARG A 265 13.58 13.32 -8.06
C ARG A 265 15.09 13.19 -8.24
N THR A 266 15.57 12.09 -8.82
CA THR A 266 16.97 11.89 -9.23
C THR A 266 17.18 12.26 -10.68
#